data_AF-X1EW57-F1
#
_entry.id   AF-X1EW57-F1
#
_cell.length_a   1.000
_cell.length_b   1.000
_cell.length_c   1.000
_cell.angle_alpha   90.00
_cell.angle_beta   90.00
_cell.angle_gamma   90.00
#
_symmetry.space_group_name_H-M   'P 1'
#
loop_
_entity.id
_entity.type
_entity.pdbx_description
1 polymer ?
#
loop_
_entity_poly.entity_id
_entity_poly.type
_entity_poly.pdbx_seq_one_letter_code
_entity_poly.pdbx_strand_id
1 'polypeptide(L)'
;DPRRNPKAKLIRKVSCISEEMEEAAQSTSVEGRIGGMQTKIKAARIATRSGIPVIVGGKDRDFLPQLFAGKEVGTLFLPQQNRLTSRKRWIAYGHFLKGKIVLDKGAKRALLQEGRSLLPSGVIEVKGKFEAGDSVSLLDEDNREFARGITYYSSKELKKIKGIKSHLIKSQLGYKYYDEVIHRDNLVIL
;
A
#
# COMPACT_ATOMS: atom_id res chain seq x y z
N ASP A 1 -16.14 -10.38 18.28
CA ASP A 1 -17.29 -10.96 17.57
C ASP A 1 -18.53 -10.89 18.48
N PRO A 2 -19.59 -10.15 18.13
CA PRO A 2 -20.83 -10.08 18.92
C PRO A 2 -21.54 -11.43 19.08
N ARG A 3 -21.24 -12.42 18.24
CA ARG A 3 -21.76 -13.80 18.40
C ARG A 3 -21.04 -14.59 19.50
N ARG A 4 -19.83 -14.17 19.86
CA ARG A 4 -18.96 -14.84 20.86
C ARG A 4 -18.80 -14.03 22.14
N ASN A 5 -18.97 -12.71 22.07
CA ASN A 5 -18.82 -11.81 23.19
C ASN A 5 -20.07 -10.93 23.33
N PRO A 6 -20.93 -11.16 24.33
CA PRO A 6 -22.14 -10.37 24.55
C PRO A 6 -21.83 -8.91 24.94
N LYS A 7 -20.60 -8.60 25.38
CA LYS A 7 -20.14 -7.23 25.65
C LYS A 7 -19.58 -6.53 24.41
N ALA A 8 -19.60 -7.16 23.23
CA ALA A 8 -19.12 -6.53 22.01
C ALA A 8 -19.96 -5.28 21.68
N LYS A 9 -19.28 -4.16 21.49
CA LYS A 9 -19.90 -2.89 21.12
C LYS A 9 -19.47 -2.47 19.73
N LEU A 10 -20.34 -1.72 19.05
CA LEU A 10 -19.99 -1.08 17.78
C LEU A 10 -18.92 -0.02 18.03
N ILE A 11 -17.81 -0.11 17.30
CA ILE A 11 -16.80 0.95 17.26
C ILE A 11 -17.41 2.12 16.51
N ARG A 12 -17.60 3.26 17.17
CA ARG A 12 -18.25 4.43 16.55
C ARG A 12 -17.31 5.27 15.70
N LYS A 13 -16.06 5.38 16.13
CA LYS A 13 -15.06 6.26 15.52
C LYS A 13 -13.69 5.58 15.50
N VAL A 14 -12.99 5.71 14.38
CA VAL A 14 -11.66 5.15 14.14
C VAL A 14 -10.79 6.26 13.58
N SER A 15 -9.77 6.67 14.35
CA SER A 15 -8.81 7.70 13.91
C SER A 15 -7.68 7.12 13.05
N CYS A 16 -7.32 5.86 13.28
CA CYS A 16 -6.31 5.13 12.52
C CYS A 16 -6.69 3.66 12.44
N ILE A 17 -6.49 3.05 11.27
CA ILE A 17 -6.72 1.62 11.05
C ILE A 17 -5.42 0.88 11.39
N SER A 18 -5.38 0.24 12.56
CA SER A 18 -4.24 -0.57 12.98
C SER A 18 -4.17 -1.92 12.25
N GLU A 19 -3.01 -2.58 12.32
CA GLU A 19 -2.83 -3.96 11.83
C GLU A 19 -3.76 -4.93 12.56
N GLU A 20 -3.89 -4.80 13.88
CA GLU A 20 -4.81 -5.59 14.70
C GLU A 20 -6.27 -5.51 14.20
N MET A 21 -6.72 -4.32 13.77
CA MET A 21 -8.06 -4.15 13.21
C MET A 21 -8.22 -4.90 11.89
N GLU A 22 -7.19 -4.94 11.05
CA GLU A 22 -7.21 -5.71 9.81
C GLU A 22 -7.21 -7.21 10.03
N GLU A 23 -6.40 -7.68 10.97
CA GLU A 23 -6.35 -9.10 11.37
C GLU A 23 -7.70 -9.55 11.96
N ALA A 24 -8.30 -8.72 12.82
CA ALA A 24 -9.64 -8.96 13.36
C ALA A 24 -10.72 -9.01 12.26
N ALA A 25 -10.59 -8.18 11.22
CA ALA A 25 -11.50 -8.21 10.08
C ALA A 25 -11.25 -9.40 9.12
N GLN A 26 -10.04 -9.95 9.11
CA GLN A 26 -9.68 -11.13 8.33
C GLN A 26 -10.17 -12.42 9.01
N SER A 27 -10.04 -12.52 10.34
CA SER A 27 -10.52 -13.67 11.12
C SER A 27 -12.05 -13.79 11.19
N THR A 28 -12.78 -12.73 10.82
CA THR A 28 -14.25 -12.73 10.72
C THR A 28 -14.77 -13.04 9.31
N SER A 29 -13.87 -13.35 8.36
CA SER A 29 -14.23 -13.80 7.02
C SER A 29 -14.90 -15.19 7.09
N VAL A 30 -16.03 -15.35 6.42
CA VAL A 30 -16.64 -16.68 6.22
C VAL A 30 -16.21 -17.17 4.83
N GLU A 31 -15.67 -18.39 4.76
CA GLU A 31 -15.32 -19.04 3.50
C GLU A 31 -16.48 -18.97 2.49
N GLY A 32 -16.17 -18.59 1.25
CA GLY A 32 -17.15 -18.47 0.16
C GLY A 32 -17.89 -17.13 0.05
N ARG A 33 -17.67 -16.15 0.95
CA ARG A 33 -18.25 -14.79 0.79
C ARG A 33 -17.26 -13.79 0.19
N ILE A 34 -17.57 -13.30 -1.01
CA ILE A 34 -16.84 -12.21 -1.68
C ILE A 34 -17.31 -10.86 -1.09
N GLY A 35 -16.38 -10.00 -0.63
CA GLY A 35 -16.71 -8.62 -0.18
C GLY A 35 -16.98 -8.44 1.33
N GLY A 36 -16.22 -9.11 2.20
CA GLY A 36 -16.35 -9.07 3.66
C GLY A 36 -15.88 -7.78 4.35
N MET A 37 -15.70 -7.84 5.69
CA MET A 37 -15.23 -6.70 6.48
C MET A 37 -13.79 -6.32 6.12
N GLN A 38 -12.94 -7.31 5.81
CA GLN A 38 -11.57 -7.08 5.36
C GLN A 38 -11.50 -6.12 4.15
N THR A 39 -12.34 -6.32 3.12
CA THR A 39 -12.38 -5.44 1.94
C THR A 39 -12.85 -4.03 2.31
N LYS A 40 -13.79 -3.90 3.25
CA LYS A 40 -14.28 -2.59 3.74
C LYS A 40 -13.21 -1.84 4.51
N ILE A 41 -12.43 -2.53 5.35
CA ILE A 41 -11.29 -1.92 6.05
C ILE A 41 -10.21 -1.49 5.04
N LYS A 42 -9.88 -2.32 4.04
CA LYS A 42 -8.93 -1.95 2.98
C LYS A 42 -9.40 -0.71 2.22
N ALA A 43 -10.67 -0.63 1.83
CA ALA A 43 -11.24 0.54 1.18
C ALA A 43 -11.20 1.78 2.07
N ALA A 44 -11.57 1.64 3.36
CA ALA A 44 -11.49 2.71 4.34
C ALA A 44 -10.04 3.21 4.52
N ARG A 45 -9.04 2.33 4.52
CA ARG A 45 -7.62 2.72 4.57
C ARG A 45 -7.23 3.55 3.36
N ILE A 46 -7.56 3.11 2.15
CA ILE A 46 -7.24 3.85 0.92
C ILE A 46 -7.84 5.26 0.95
N ALA A 47 -9.13 5.36 1.31
CA ALA A 47 -9.84 6.64 1.35
C ALA A 47 -9.31 7.57 2.45
N THR A 48 -9.10 7.07 3.67
CA THR A 48 -8.62 7.88 4.80
C THR A 48 -7.18 8.36 4.60
N ARG A 49 -6.29 7.53 4.03
CA ARG A 49 -4.94 7.95 3.59
C ARG A 49 -4.98 8.96 2.45
N SER A 50 -6.10 9.01 1.73
CA SER A 50 -6.38 10.00 0.68
C SER A 50 -7.03 11.28 1.18
N GLY A 51 -7.24 11.42 2.49
CA GLY A 51 -7.88 12.59 3.09
C GLY A 51 -9.41 12.55 3.09
N ILE A 52 -10.02 11.40 2.80
CA ILE A 52 -11.48 11.25 2.63
C ILE A 52 -12.05 10.49 3.84
N PRO A 53 -13.05 11.03 4.57
CA PRO A 53 -13.71 10.31 5.64
C PRO A 53 -14.55 9.16 5.06
N VAL A 54 -14.61 8.04 5.77
CA VAL A 54 -15.43 6.88 5.37
C VAL A 54 -16.34 6.48 6.49
N ILE A 55 -17.60 6.18 6.18
CA ILE A 55 -18.53 5.62 7.15
C ILE A 55 -18.95 4.24 6.68
N VAL A 56 -18.77 3.25 7.54
CA VAL A 56 -19.26 1.88 7.30
C VAL A 56 -20.56 1.70 8.07
N GLY A 57 -21.67 1.62 7.31
CA GLY A 57 -23.02 1.47 7.81
C GLY A 57 -23.55 0.04 7.79
N GLY A 58 -24.66 -0.17 8.50
CA GLY A 58 -25.45 -1.41 8.49
C GLY A 58 -26.49 -1.43 7.37
N LYS A 59 -27.39 -2.42 7.43
CA LYS A 59 -28.46 -2.64 6.42
C LYS A 59 -29.69 -1.74 6.62
N ASP A 60 -29.63 -0.81 7.56
CA ASP A 60 -30.76 0.02 7.95
C ASP A 60 -31.16 0.93 6.78
N ARG A 61 -32.46 0.93 6.44
CA ARG A 61 -32.99 1.76 5.34
C ARG A 61 -32.87 3.25 5.65
N ASP A 62 -32.92 3.61 6.93
CA ASP A 62 -32.82 5.00 7.37
C ASP A 62 -31.38 5.43 7.63
N PHE A 63 -30.38 4.60 7.29
CA PHE A 63 -28.97 4.89 7.54
C PHE A 63 -28.53 6.23 6.93
N LEU A 64 -28.83 6.47 5.64
CA LEU A 64 -28.43 7.71 4.97
C LEU A 64 -29.20 8.93 5.52
N PRO A 65 -30.55 8.92 5.65
CA PRO A 65 -31.27 10.01 6.29
C PRO A 65 -30.75 10.34 7.70
N GLN A 66 -30.51 9.33 8.55
CA GLN A 66 -29.99 9.54 9.90
C GLN A 66 -28.58 10.13 9.89
N LEU A 67 -27.72 9.66 8.99
CA LEU A 67 -26.38 10.20 8.80
C LEU A 67 -26.41 11.68 8.43
N PHE A 68 -27.21 12.05 7.43
CA PHE A 68 -27.33 13.45 6.99
C PHE A 68 -28.01 14.36 8.02
N ALA A 69 -28.83 13.78 8.92
CA ALA A 69 -29.37 14.48 10.09
C ALA A 69 -28.35 14.63 11.25
N GLY A 70 -27.10 14.22 11.07
CA GLY A 70 -26.04 14.34 12.07
C GLY A 70 -26.08 13.29 13.19
N LYS A 71 -26.87 12.23 13.05
CA LYS A 71 -26.91 11.14 14.03
C LYS A 71 -25.69 10.24 13.92
N GLU A 72 -25.23 9.70 15.04
CA GLU A 72 -24.13 8.74 15.08
C GLU A 72 -24.57 7.35 14.61
N VAL A 73 -24.42 7.10 13.30
CA VAL A 73 -24.73 5.81 12.68
C VAL A 73 -23.48 5.12 12.13
N GLY A 74 -23.39 3.80 12.32
CA GLY A 74 -22.27 2.99 11.83
C GLY A 74 -20.94 3.30 12.52
N THR A 75 -19.85 3.14 11.77
CA THR A 75 -18.46 3.42 12.18
C THR A 75 -17.85 4.47 11.27
N LEU A 76 -17.46 5.62 11.83
CA LEU A 76 -16.74 6.69 11.13
C LEU A 76 -15.22 6.48 11.19
N PHE A 77 -14.59 6.38 10.04
CA PHE A 77 -13.14 6.40 9.86
C PHE A 77 -12.70 7.80 9.46
N LEU A 78 -11.86 8.41 10.30
CA LEU A 78 -11.36 9.76 10.08
C LEU A 78 -10.24 9.78 9.03
N PRO A 79 -10.12 10.86 8.25
CA PRO A 79 -8.95 11.11 7.42
C PRO A 79 -7.66 11.14 8.25
N GLN A 80 -6.58 10.59 7.70
CA GLN A 80 -5.26 10.76 8.31
C GLN A 80 -4.76 12.19 8.09
N GLN A 81 -4.17 12.79 9.13
CA GLN A 81 -3.61 14.15 9.03
C GLN A 81 -2.45 14.21 8.03
N ASN A 82 -1.60 13.18 7.99
CA ASN A 82 -0.53 13.03 7.01
C ASN A 82 -1.06 12.38 5.72
N ARG A 83 -1.91 13.11 5.00
CA ARG A 83 -2.47 12.64 3.72
C ARG A 83 -1.38 12.53 2.64
N LEU A 84 -1.50 11.50 1.80
CA LEU A 84 -0.65 11.38 0.62
C LEU A 84 -0.91 12.54 -0.35
N THR A 85 0.15 13.08 -0.97
CA THR A 85 0.01 14.05 -2.07
C THR A 85 -0.73 13.40 -3.24
N SER A 86 -1.37 14.19 -4.12
CA SER A 86 -2.11 13.66 -5.28
C SER A 86 -1.27 12.70 -6.13
N ARG A 87 0.00 13.02 -6.37
CA ARG A 87 0.93 12.14 -7.08
C ARG A 87 1.17 10.82 -6.34
N LYS A 88 1.44 10.87 -5.03
CA LYS A 88 1.66 9.66 -4.22
C LYS A 88 0.40 8.80 -4.09
N ARG A 89 -0.80 9.40 -4.02
CA ARG A 89 -2.07 8.66 -4.09
C ARG A 89 -2.20 7.88 -5.39
N TRP A 90 -1.85 8.51 -6.50
CA TRP A 90 -1.90 7.87 -7.82
C TRP A 90 -0.92 6.70 -7.94
N ILE A 91 0.30 6.85 -7.42
CA ILE A 91 1.30 5.77 -7.35
C ILE A 91 0.81 4.62 -6.45
N ALA A 92 0.23 4.92 -5.29
CA ALA A 92 -0.20 3.91 -4.35
C ALA A 92 -1.42 3.12 -4.86
N TYR A 93 -2.40 3.79 -5.47
CA TYR A 93 -3.74 3.22 -5.67
C TYR A 93 -4.31 3.38 -7.09
N GLY A 94 -3.76 4.29 -7.91
CA GLY A 94 -4.30 4.62 -9.24
C GLY A 94 -3.73 3.77 -10.38
N HIS A 95 -2.51 3.24 -10.22
CA HIS A 95 -1.88 2.42 -11.25
C HIS A 95 -2.14 0.91 -11.07
N PHE A 96 -2.32 0.22 -12.19
CA PHE A 96 -2.19 -1.24 -12.22
C PHE A 96 -0.73 -1.64 -12.03
N LEU A 97 -0.49 -2.54 -11.08
CA LEU A 97 0.84 -3.08 -10.81
C LEU A 97 1.26 -4.03 -11.94
N LYS A 98 2.40 -3.75 -12.58
CA LYS A 98 2.92 -4.54 -13.71
C LYS A 98 3.97 -5.58 -13.28
N GLY A 99 4.54 -5.43 -12.09
CA GLY A 99 5.48 -6.40 -11.55
C GLY A 99 5.82 -6.16 -10.08
N LYS A 100 6.76 -6.95 -9.60
CA LYS A 100 7.21 -6.93 -8.21
C LYS A 100 8.74 -6.96 -8.14
N ILE A 101 9.30 -6.22 -7.20
CA ILE A 101 10.73 -6.18 -6.90
C ILE A 101 10.89 -6.59 -5.44
N VAL A 102 11.69 -7.63 -5.19
CA VAL A 102 12.01 -8.11 -3.83
C VAL A 102 13.29 -7.42 -3.38
N LEU A 103 13.25 -6.84 -2.19
CA LEU A 103 14.31 -6.02 -1.63
C LEU A 103 14.93 -6.67 -0.41
N ASP A 104 16.23 -6.46 -0.23
CA ASP A 104 16.92 -6.88 0.99
C ASP A 104 16.51 -6.03 2.21
N LYS A 105 16.84 -6.52 3.41
CA LYS A 105 16.58 -5.81 4.67
C LYS A 105 17.19 -4.42 4.72
N GLY A 106 18.38 -4.21 4.15
CA GLY A 106 19.08 -2.93 4.15
C GLY A 106 18.35 -1.88 3.31
N ALA A 107 17.92 -2.27 2.11
CA ALA A 107 17.13 -1.46 1.20
C ALA A 107 15.76 -1.15 1.80
N LYS A 108 15.05 -2.15 2.35
CA LYS A 108 13.79 -1.93 3.07
C LYS A 108 13.96 -0.89 4.18
N ARG A 109 15.00 -1.02 5.01
CA ARG A 109 15.31 -0.07 6.08
C ARG A 109 15.57 1.34 5.55
N ALA A 110 16.40 1.47 4.51
CA ALA A 110 16.71 2.77 3.90
C ALA A 110 15.46 3.47 3.33
N LEU A 111 14.53 2.71 2.77
CA LEU A 111 13.26 3.24 2.27
C LEU A 111 12.33 3.68 3.42
N LEU A 112 12.19 2.86 4.46
CA LEU A 112 11.25 3.10 5.56
C LEU A 112 11.71 4.20 6.52
N GLN A 113 12.99 4.19 6.89
CA GLN A 113 13.53 5.02 7.96
C GLN A 113 14.22 6.28 7.45
N GLU A 114 14.86 6.20 6.29
CA GLU A 114 15.72 7.28 5.78
C GLU A 114 15.10 8.02 4.58
N GLY A 115 13.97 7.53 4.04
CA GLY A 115 13.29 8.16 2.90
C GLY A 115 14.15 8.23 1.64
N ARG A 116 15.08 7.29 1.47
CA ARG A 116 16.00 7.25 0.32
C ARG A 116 15.33 6.67 -0.93
N SER A 117 15.97 6.84 -2.07
CA SER A 117 15.62 6.17 -3.32
C SER A 117 16.05 4.70 -3.28
N LEU A 118 15.38 3.85 -4.06
CA LEU A 118 15.77 2.45 -4.22
C LEU A 118 16.95 2.36 -5.20
N LEU A 119 18.10 1.82 -4.74
CA LEU A 119 19.25 1.54 -5.59
C LEU A 119 19.26 0.08 -6.07
N PRO A 120 19.92 -0.25 -7.20
CA PRO A 120 19.99 -1.62 -7.70
C PRO A 120 20.63 -2.60 -6.72
N SER A 121 21.57 -2.12 -5.90
CA SER A 121 22.28 -2.91 -4.88
C SER A 121 21.33 -3.55 -3.87
N GLY A 122 20.16 -2.94 -3.65
CA GLY A 122 19.15 -3.41 -2.71
C GLY A 122 18.17 -4.45 -3.28
N VAL A 123 18.29 -4.79 -4.57
CA VAL A 123 17.34 -5.65 -5.28
C VAL A 123 17.81 -7.10 -5.28
N ILE A 124 17.00 -7.98 -4.69
CA ILE A 124 17.24 -9.43 -4.64
C ILE A 124 16.63 -10.11 -5.86
N GLU A 125 15.37 -9.78 -6.18
CA GLU A 125 14.59 -10.49 -7.18
C GLU A 125 13.67 -9.56 -7.97
N VAL A 126 13.42 -9.92 -9.23
CA VAL A 126 12.52 -9.20 -10.14
C VAL A 126 11.49 -10.16 -10.69
N LYS A 127 10.21 -9.94 -10.36
CA LYS A 127 9.08 -10.79 -10.74
C LYS A 127 8.15 -10.05 -11.71
N GLY A 128 7.72 -10.75 -12.76
CA GLY A 128 6.84 -10.18 -13.80
C GLY A 128 7.59 -9.50 -14.95
N LYS A 129 6.83 -8.81 -15.80
CA LYS A 129 7.32 -8.05 -16.96
C LYS A 129 6.77 -6.63 -16.88
N PHE A 130 7.68 -5.67 -16.86
CA PHE A 130 7.39 -4.24 -16.79
C PHE A 130 8.48 -3.45 -17.50
N GLU A 131 8.15 -2.25 -17.93
CA GLU A 131 9.03 -1.29 -18.59
C GLU A 131 9.36 -0.10 -17.67
N ALA A 132 10.30 0.75 -18.08
CA ALA A 132 10.53 2.03 -17.41
C ALA A 132 9.24 2.89 -17.45
N GLY A 133 8.88 3.49 -16.33
CA GLY A 133 7.63 4.25 -16.14
C GLY A 133 6.46 3.42 -15.62
N ASP A 134 6.58 2.10 -15.54
CA ASP A 134 5.54 1.25 -14.96
C ASP A 134 5.53 1.29 -13.42
N SER A 135 4.35 1.08 -12.84
CA SER A 135 4.17 0.90 -11.40
C SER A 135 4.47 -0.53 -10.98
N VAL A 136 5.27 -0.67 -9.93
CA VAL A 136 5.70 -1.97 -9.37
C VAL A 136 5.49 -2.02 -7.86
N SER A 137 5.23 -3.23 -7.35
CA SER A 137 5.22 -3.51 -5.91
C SER A 137 6.63 -3.75 -5.40
N LEU A 138 6.93 -3.22 -4.22
CA LEU A 138 8.15 -3.51 -3.47
C LEU A 138 7.83 -4.48 -2.34
N LEU A 139 8.45 -5.65 -2.40
CA LEU A 139 8.30 -6.71 -1.42
C LEU A 139 9.55 -6.80 -0.55
N ASP A 140 9.35 -7.20 0.70
CA ASP A 140 10.46 -7.66 1.54
C ASP A 140 10.81 -9.13 1.27
N GLU A 141 11.83 -9.64 1.96
CA GLU A 141 12.30 -11.03 1.87
C GLU A 141 11.19 -12.06 2.23
N ASP A 142 10.22 -11.66 3.06
CA ASP A 142 9.05 -12.47 3.42
C ASP A 142 7.91 -12.38 2.38
N ASN A 143 8.19 -11.76 1.22
CA ASN A 143 7.24 -11.48 0.14
C ASN A 143 6.04 -10.60 0.54
N ARG A 144 6.17 -9.81 1.61
CA ARG A 144 5.14 -8.85 2.04
C ARG A 144 5.34 -7.52 1.33
N GLU A 145 4.26 -7.03 0.72
CA GLU A 145 4.28 -5.71 0.07
C GLU A 145 4.32 -4.62 1.13
N PHE A 146 5.34 -3.77 1.08
CA PHE A 146 5.47 -2.65 2.02
C PHE A 146 5.54 -1.29 1.32
N ALA A 147 5.77 -1.28 0.01
CA ALA A 147 5.83 -0.05 -0.77
C ALA A 147 5.45 -0.29 -2.23
N ARG A 148 5.18 0.81 -2.95
CA ARG A 148 4.96 0.84 -4.40
C ARG A 148 5.76 1.98 -5.00
N GLY A 149 6.11 1.87 -6.27
CA GLY A 149 6.74 2.98 -6.96
C GLY A 149 6.80 2.83 -8.47
N ILE A 150 7.26 3.90 -9.12
CA ILE A 150 7.47 3.95 -10.57
C ILE A 150 8.95 3.69 -10.87
N THR A 151 9.24 2.65 -11.64
CA THR A 151 10.61 2.22 -11.97
C THR A 151 11.21 3.01 -13.13
N TYR A 152 12.51 3.27 -13.08
CA TYR A 152 13.28 3.87 -14.19
C TYR A 152 13.92 2.82 -15.11
N TYR A 153 13.90 1.54 -14.71
CA TYR A 153 14.43 0.44 -15.50
C TYR A 153 13.35 -0.59 -15.79
N SER A 154 13.40 -1.16 -16.99
CA SER A 154 12.59 -2.33 -17.32
C SER A 154 12.98 -3.54 -16.48
N SER A 155 12.07 -4.51 -16.42
CA SER A 155 12.33 -5.80 -15.78
C SER A 155 13.53 -6.54 -16.37
N LYS A 156 13.82 -6.36 -17.68
CA LYS A 156 14.98 -6.96 -18.35
C LYS A 156 16.29 -6.31 -17.92
N GLU A 157 16.31 -4.98 -17.87
CA GLU A 157 17.50 -4.21 -17.44
C GLU A 157 17.76 -4.41 -15.95
N LEU A 158 16.72 -4.33 -15.13
CA LEU A 158 16.84 -4.51 -13.68
C LEU A 158 17.38 -5.89 -13.32
N LYS A 159 17.02 -6.94 -14.07
CA LYS A 159 17.61 -8.28 -13.90
C LYS A 159 19.11 -8.34 -14.16
N LYS A 160 19.66 -7.46 -15.01
CA LYS A 160 21.11 -7.37 -15.27
C LYS A 160 21.85 -6.56 -14.21
N ILE A 161 21.19 -5.56 -13.61
CA ILE A 161 21.83 -4.64 -12.65
C ILE A 161 21.44 -4.88 -11.19
N LYS A 162 20.56 -5.85 -10.89
CA LYS A 162 20.22 -6.17 -9.50
C LYS A 162 21.47 -6.56 -8.70
N GLY A 163 21.58 -6.09 -7.47
CA GLY A 163 22.69 -6.37 -6.56
C GLY A 163 23.99 -5.59 -6.82
N ILE A 164 24.09 -4.80 -7.90
CA ILE A 164 25.32 -4.04 -8.21
C ILE A 164 25.26 -2.60 -7.69
N LYS A 165 26.44 -1.97 -7.53
CA LYS A 165 26.55 -0.54 -7.19
C LYS A 165 26.23 0.33 -8.41
N SER A 166 25.60 1.49 -8.21
CA SER A 166 25.10 2.34 -9.31
C SER A 166 26.15 2.77 -10.34
N HIS A 167 27.42 2.91 -9.95
CA HIS A 167 28.51 3.22 -10.90
C HIS A 167 28.78 2.10 -11.92
N LEU A 168 28.37 0.85 -11.63
CA LEU A 168 28.52 -0.30 -12.52
C LEU A 168 27.33 -0.45 -13.49
N ILE A 169 26.28 0.37 -13.40
CA ILE A 169 25.11 0.29 -14.30
C ILE A 169 25.56 0.47 -15.76
N LYS A 170 26.40 1.48 -16.04
CA LYS A 170 26.84 1.79 -17.39
C LYS A 170 27.62 0.64 -18.03
N SER A 171 28.43 -0.10 -17.26
CA SER A 171 29.17 -1.24 -17.81
C SER A 171 28.28 -2.44 -18.11
N GLN A 172 27.16 -2.61 -17.39
CA GLN A 172 26.23 -3.71 -17.61
C GLN A 172 25.16 -3.42 -18.69
N LEU A 173 24.74 -2.17 -18.84
CA LEU A 173 23.67 -1.77 -19.77
C LEU A 173 24.17 -1.00 -21.00
N GLY A 174 25.42 -0.51 -20.99
CA GLY A 174 25.96 0.40 -21.99
C GLY A 174 25.60 1.87 -21.76
N TYR A 175 24.65 2.16 -20.86
CA TYR A 175 24.19 3.51 -20.55
C TYR A 175 23.80 3.62 -19.06
N LYS A 176 23.67 4.86 -18.56
CA LYS A 176 23.15 5.15 -17.22
C LYS A 176 22.46 6.51 -17.20
N TYR A 177 21.14 6.52 -17.13
CA TYR A 177 20.35 7.75 -17.00
C TYR A 177 20.08 8.12 -15.54
N TYR A 178 19.97 7.12 -14.66
CA TYR A 178 19.68 7.29 -13.24
C TYR A 178 20.60 6.41 -12.39
N ASP A 179 20.82 6.77 -11.13
CA ASP A 179 21.53 5.90 -10.18
C ASP A 179 20.57 4.94 -9.47
N GLU A 180 19.33 5.38 -9.33
CA GLU A 180 18.24 4.71 -8.64
C GLU A 180 17.33 3.91 -9.60
N VAL A 181 16.80 2.80 -9.08
CA VAL A 181 15.73 2.04 -9.72
C VAL A 181 14.39 2.75 -9.56
N ILE A 182 14.13 3.31 -8.38
CA ILE A 182 12.95 4.12 -8.08
C ILE A 182 13.39 5.31 -7.24
N HIS A 183 13.11 6.52 -7.71
CA HIS A 183 13.36 7.73 -6.94
C HIS A 183 12.38 7.85 -5.76
N ARG A 184 12.83 8.38 -4.61
CA ARG A 184 12.01 8.56 -3.39
C ARG A 184 10.68 9.31 -3.62
N ASP A 185 10.64 10.23 -4.58
CA ASP A 185 9.43 10.99 -4.90
C ASP A 185 8.42 10.19 -5.73
N ASN A 186 8.90 9.14 -6.41
CA ASN A 186 8.12 8.16 -7.14
C ASN A 186 7.87 6.88 -6.31
N LEU A 187 8.06 6.97 -4.99
CA LEU A 187 7.91 5.85 -4.04
C LEU A 187 6.93 6.20 -2.93
N VAL A 188 6.13 5.21 -2.54
CA VAL A 188 5.12 5.34 -1.49
C VAL A 188 5.14 4.11 -0.58
N ILE A 189 5.29 4.35 0.72
CA ILE A 189 5.16 3.33 1.76
C ILE A 189 3.67 3.07 2.04
N LEU A 190 3.29 1.79 2.16
CA LEU A 190 1.91 1.36 2.36
C LEU A 190 1.45 1.30 3.81
#